data_AF-A0A0Z8MDL0-F1
#
_entry.id   AF-A0A0Z8MDL0-F1
#
_cell.length_a   1.000
_cell.length_b   1.000
_cell.length_c   1.000
_cell.angle_alpha   90.00
_cell.angle_beta   90.00
_cell.angle_gamma   90.00
#
_symmetry.space_group_name_H-M   'P 1'
#
loop_
_entity.id
_entity.type
_entity.pdbx_description
1 polymer ?
#
loop_
_entity_poly.entity_id
_entity_poly.type
_entity_poly.pdbx_seq_one_letter_code
_entity_poly.pdbx_strand_id
1 'polypeptide(L)'
;MFSKKQKSQTEATTSKTTQASTKQTSSSKPASSQETTTEANSSAEASQQNQETQNSQVEESVLSTETTHTQLLTLPATTIPDSLVGKWQGSSQQARNIGVTISADGTFTTYEDFRLSENEEGEHLIHTYTARVTDLVEYAPNHYLIREAEGEYSALLPGMTGLGGRIAPGFILEGGQYKVVMWGNPADPAVEAKYNLVSEPNVFVTLDKVE
;
A
#
# COMPACT_ATOMS: atom_id res chain seq x y z
N MET A 1 45.42 38.01 24.33
CA MET A 1 46.50 37.00 24.23
C MET A 1 46.00 35.68 24.81
N PHE A 2 46.03 34.62 23.99
CA PHE A 2 45.97 33.18 24.26
C PHE A 2 45.03 32.62 25.37
N SER A 3 43.95 31.95 24.93
CA SER A 3 43.35 30.81 25.65
C SER A 3 43.86 29.51 25.02
N LYS A 4 44.52 28.66 25.81
CA LYS A 4 44.93 27.30 25.44
C LYS A 4 44.04 26.28 26.16
N LYS A 5 43.49 25.35 25.38
CA LYS A 5 42.84 24.09 25.78
C LYS A 5 43.82 23.12 26.46
N GLN A 6 43.32 22.32 27.40
CA GLN A 6 43.69 20.90 27.63
C GLN A 6 42.56 20.26 28.45
N LYS A 7 41.78 19.32 27.89
CA LYS A 7 41.98 17.86 27.66
C LYS A 7 41.63 17.05 28.92
N SER A 8 40.54 16.26 28.84
CA SER A 8 40.35 15.05 29.65
C SER A 8 39.98 13.88 28.74
N GLN A 9 40.73 12.80 28.95
CA GLN A 9 40.55 11.46 28.40
C GLN A 9 39.52 10.68 29.24
N THR A 10 38.74 9.86 28.53
CA THR A 10 38.41 8.44 28.75
C THR A 10 38.26 7.92 30.19
N GLU A 11 37.12 7.28 30.48
CA GLU A 11 37.08 5.90 30.98
C GLU A 11 35.67 5.27 30.90
N ALA A 12 35.65 4.00 30.52
CA ALA A 12 34.47 3.14 30.43
C ALA A 12 34.19 2.49 31.78
N THR A 13 32.91 2.26 32.12
CA THR A 13 32.57 1.30 33.19
C THR A 13 31.24 0.61 32.92
N THR A 14 31.37 -0.69 32.71
CA THR A 14 30.35 -1.75 32.70
C THR A 14 29.60 -1.82 34.03
N SER A 15 28.29 -2.10 34.01
CA SER A 15 27.61 -2.75 35.15
C SER A 15 26.40 -3.57 34.68
N LYS A 16 26.57 -4.89 34.74
CA LYS A 16 25.53 -5.93 34.76
C LYS A 16 24.90 -5.97 36.16
N THR A 17 23.59 -6.20 36.26
CA THR A 17 22.99 -6.91 37.40
C THR A 17 21.79 -7.71 36.91
N THR A 18 21.69 -8.94 37.42
CA THR A 18 20.82 -10.06 37.01
C THR A 18 19.92 -10.44 38.21
N GLN A 19 18.88 -11.26 37.95
CA GLN A 19 18.07 -12.09 38.86
C GLN A 19 16.82 -11.42 39.48
N ALA A 20 15.66 -12.06 39.65
CA ALA A 20 15.28 -13.48 39.63
C ALA A 20 13.79 -13.70 39.27
N SER A 21 13.49 -14.93 38.86
CA SER A 21 12.19 -15.53 38.55
C SER A 21 11.24 -15.67 39.75
N THR A 22 9.93 -15.73 39.49
CA THR A 22 9.01 -16.59 40.25
C THR A 22 7.93 -17.19 39.35
N LYS A 23 7.68 -18.47 39.60
CA LYS A 23 6.89 -19.43 38.85
C LYS A 23 5.64 -19.74 39.67
N GLN A 24 4.44 -19.72 39.08
CA GLN A 24 3.29 -20.46 39.60
C GLN A 24 2.55 -21.18 38.47
N THR A 25 2.56 -22.51 38.58
CA THR A 25 1.70 -23.52 37.95
C THR A 25 0.37 -23.58 38.74
N SER A 26 -0.81 -23.91 38.19
CA SER A 26 -1.21 -25.26 37.78
C SER A 26 -2.73 -25.33 37.45
N SER A 27 -3.10 -26.21 36.49
CA SER A 27 -4.33 -27.06 36.36
C SER A 27 -5.74 -26.43 36.48
N SER A 28 -6.80 -26.79 35.74
CA SER A 28 -7.20 -28.06 35.11
C SER A 28 -8.48 -27.88 34.26
N LYS A 29 -8.57 -28.58 33.11
CA LYS A 29 -9.78 -29.05 32.37
C LYS A 29 -10.55 -30.08 33.25
N PRO A 30 -11.78 -30.63 33.01
CA PRO A 30 -12.67 -30.70 31.82
C PRO A 30 -14.16 -30.43 32.19
N ALA A 31 -15.25 -30.69 31.45
CA ALA A 31 -15.62 -31.74 30.51
C ALA A 31 -16.98 -31.45 29.83
N SER A 32 -17.24 -32.22 28.76
CA SER A 32 -18.52 -32.86 28.40
C SER A 32 -19.69 -32.00 27.88
N SER A 33 -20.45 -32.40 26.85
CA SER A 33 -20.42 -33.61 26.02
C SER A 33 -21.45 -33.54 24.88
N GLN A 34 -21.18 -34.35 23.84
CA GLN A 34 -22.12 -35.21 23.10
C GLN A 34 -23.23 -34.60 22.23
N GLU A 35 -23.62 -35.17 21.09
CA GLU A 35 -23.09 -36.25 20.24
C GLU A 35 -23.91 -36.29 18.93
N THR A 36 -23.29 -36.83 17.87
CA THR A 36 -23.82 -37.68 16.77
C THR A 36 -25.26 -37.52 16.24
N THR A 37 -25.39 -37.51 14.90
CA THR A 37 -25.69 -38.74 14.13
C THR A 37 -25.39 -38.57 12.63
N THR A 38 -24.89 -39.66 12.08
CA THR A 38 -24.48 -39.98 10.71
C THR A 38 -25.64 -40.47 9.83
N GLU A 39 -25.34 -40.65 8.53
CA GLU A 39 -25.98 -41.55 7.54
C GLU A 39 -27.28 -41.05 6.84
N ALA A 40 -27.57 -41.32 5.56
CA ALA A 40 -26.84 -41.90 4.43
C ALA A 40 -27.69 -41.76 3.14
N ASN A 41 -26.99 -41.73 2.00
CA ASN A 41 -27.30 -42.36 0.70
C ASN A 41 -28.42 -41.86 -0.25
N SER A 42 -28.13 -42.11 -1.55
CA SER A 42 -29.05 -42.28 -2.70
C SER A 42 -29.51 -40.99 -3.39
N SER A 43 -29.51 -40.78 -4.72
CA SER A 43 -29.41 -41.64 -5.91
C SER A 43 -29.05 -40.82 -7.16
N ALA A 44 -28.73 -41.54 -8.24
CA ALA A 44 -28.30 -41.11 -9.57
C ALA A 44 -29.40 -40.52 -10.50
N GLU A 45 -28.98 -40.25 -11.76
CA GLU A 45 -29.72 -39.89 -13.00
C GLU A 45 -29.76 -38.38 -13.31
N ALA A 46 -28.94 -37.84 -14.23
CA ALA A 46 -28.93 -37.96 -15.70
C ALA A 46 -30.06 -37.18 -16.40
N SER A 47 -29.70 -36.08 -17.10
CA SER A 47 -29.99 -35.82 -18.53
C SER A 47 -30.30 -34.35 -18.88
N GLN A 48 -29.60 -33.90 -19.92
CA GLN A 48 -30.06 -33.03 -21.03
C GLN A 48 -30.11 -31.50 -20.82
N GLN A 49 -29.09 -30.86 -21.40
CA GLN A 49 -29.18 -29.99 -22.59
C GLN A 49 -30.19 -28.83 -22.53
N ASN A 50 -29.68 -27.60 -22.42
CA ASN A 50 -29.99 -26.56 -23.38
C ASN A 50 -28.88 -25.50 -23.42
N GLN A 51 -28.36 -25.30 -24.62
CA GLN A 51 -27.54 -24.15 -25.00
C GLN A 51 -28.44 -22.92 -25.02
N GLU A 52 -28.07 -21.88 -24.28
CA GLU A 52 -28.33 -20.52 -24.72
C GLU A 52 -27.03 -19.73 -24.64
N THR A 53 -26.54 -19.42 -25.83
CA THR A 53 -25.41 -18.57 -26.14
C THR A 53 -25.66 -17.17 -25.58
N GLN A 54 -25.02 -16.84 -24.46
CA GLN A 54 -24.68 -15.44 -24.17
C GLN A 54 -23.16 -15.33 -24.12
N ASN A 55 -22.66 -14.68 -25.17
CA ASN A 55 -21.29 -14.25 -25.36
C ASN A 55 -20.92 -13.24 -24.27
N SER A 56 -20.67 -13.74 -23.06
CA SER A 56 -19.90 -13.02 -22.05
C SER A 56 -18.46 -13.37 -22.35
N GLN A 57 -17.72 -12.43 -22.93
CA GLN A 57 -16.26 -12.47 -22.90
C GLN A 57 -15.88 -12.35 -21.42
N VAL A 58 -15.83 -13.50 -20.75
CA VAL A 58 -15.23 -13.62 -19.44
C VAL A 58 -13.74 -13.47 -19.73
N GLU A 59 -13.24 -12.24 -19.57
CA GLU A 59 -11.81 -12.01 -19.35
C GLU A 59 -11.47 -12.85 -18.12
N GLU A 60 -10.92 -14.05 -18.35
CA GLU A 60 -10.42 -14.90 -17.28
C GLU A 60 -9.33 -14.09 -16.58
N SER A 61 -9.56 -13.69 -15.34
CA SER A 61 -8.63 -12.88 -14.56
C SER A 61 -7.28 -13.59 -14.54
N VAL A 62 -6.33 -13.07 -15.31
CA VAL A 62 -4.96 -13.60 -15.42
C VAL A 62 -4.18 -13.44 -14.10
N LEU A 63 -4.73 -12.68 -13.16
CA LEU A 63 -4.15 -12.44 -11.85
C LEU A 63 -4.43 -13.59 -10.88
N SER A 64 -3.35 -14.13 -10.32
CA SER A 64 -3.39 -15.00 -9.14
C SER A 64 -3.44 -14.18 -7.85
N THR A 65 -3.86 -14.78 -6.73
CA THR A 65 -3.91 -14.13 -5.41
C THR A 65 -2.58 -13.52 -4.97
N GLU A 66 -1.45 -14.08 -5.43
CA GLU A 66 -0.14 -13.45 -5.39
C GLU A 66 0.40 -13.31 -6.81
N THR A 67 0.46 -12.07 -7.30
CA THR A 67 1.11 -11.73 -8.58
C THR A 67 2.56 -11.37 -8.31
N THR A 68 3.52 -12.03 -8.93
CA THR A 68 4.93 -11.68 -8.75
C THR A 68 5.33 -10.46 -9.59
N HIS A 69 6.44 -9.81 -9.25
CA HIS A 69 6.94 -8.68 -10.04
C HIS A 69 7.22 -9.06 -11.49
N THR A 70 7.78 -10.24 -11.75
CA THR A 70 8.00 -10.71 -13.13
C THR A 70 6.68 -10.88 -13.88
N GLN A 71 5.61 -11.38 -13.23
CA GLN A 71 4.28 -11.46 -13.83
C GLN A 71 3.68 -10.07 -14.06
N LEU A 72 3.83 -9.15 -13.12
CA LEU A 72 3.38 -7.76 -13.22
C LEU A 72 4.01 -7.03 -14.42
N LEU A 73 5.27 -7.33 -14.76
CA LEU A 73 5.93 -6.79 -15.95
C LEU A 73 5.33 -7.30 -17.27
N THR A 74 4.63 -8.44 -17.25
CA THR A 74 3.95 -8.98 -18.45
C THR A 74 2.57 -8.37 -18.70
N LEU A 75 2.00 -7.66 -17.71
CA LEU A 75 0.73 -6.98 -17.88
C LEU A 75 0.88 -5.82 -18.90
N PRO A 76 -0.13 -5.57 -19.74
CA PRO A 76 -0.07 -4.51 -20.71
C PRO A 76 0.04 -3.15 -20.03
N ALA A 77 0.91 -2.28 -20.56
CA ALA A 77 0.94 -0.89 -20.14
C ALA A 77 -0.35 -0.20 -20.58
N THR A 78 -0.83 0.73 -19.74
CA THR A 78 -1.96 1.61 -20.04
C THR A 78 -1.49 3.06 -20.07
N THR A 79 -2.28 3.93 -20.71
CA THR A 79 -2.05 5.37 -20.69
C THR A 79 -2.62 6.01 -19.43
N ILE A 80 -2.25 7.26 -19.16
CA ILE A 80 -2.88 8.06 -18.11
C ILE A 80 -4.38 8.17 -18.41
N PRO A 81 -5.28 7.73 -17.51
CA PRO A 81 -6.71 7.82 -17.76
C PRO A 81 -7.19 9.27 -17.61
N ASP A 82 -8.09 9.72 -18.50
CA ASP A 82 -8.60 11.10 -18.49
C ASP A 82 -9.26 11.48 -17.16
N SER A 83 -9.86 10.49 -16.47
CA SER A 83 -10.46 10.68 -15.15
C SER A 83 -9.45 11.10 -14.08
N LEU A 84 -8.17 10.70 -14.21
CA LEU A 84 -7.07 11.06 -13.31
C LEU A 84 -6.59 12.51 -13.52
N VAL A 85 -6.65 13.00 -14.75
CA VAL A 85 -6.15 14.34 -15.11
C VAL A 85 -6.99 15.40 -14.41
N GLY A 86 -6.32 16.37 -13.80
CA GLY A 86 -6.96 17.47 -13.07
C GLY A 86 -6.31 17.72 -11.72
N LYS A 87 -7.06 18.37 -10.83
CA LYS A 87 -6.62 18.73 -9.49
C LYS A 87 -7.35 17.91 -8.43
N TRP A 88 -6.61 17.49 -7.43
CA TRP A 88 -7.08 16.67 -6.32
C TRP A 88 -6.65 17.30 -5.01
N GLN A 89 -7.54 17.25 -4.01
CA GLN A 89 -7.28 17.82 -2.69
C GLN A 89 -7.76 16.91 -1.57
N GLY A 90 -7.09 17.00 -0.42
CA GLY A 90 -7.48 16.26 0.76
C GLY A 90 -6.54 16.48 1.92
N SER A 91 -6.58 15.57 2.88
CA SER A 91 -5.70 15.54 4.04
C SER A 91 -5.42 14.09 4.45
N SER A 92 -4.42 13.89 5.30
CA SER A 92 -4.09 12.59 5.88
C SER A 92 -3.73 12.75 7.36
N GLN A 93 -3.54 11.66 8.10
CA GLN A 93 -3.02 11.76 9.48
C GLN A 93 -1.68 12.54 9.54
N GLN A 94 -0.87 12.45 8.49
CA GLN A 94 0.47 13.06 8.44
C GLN A 94 0.47 14.45 7.78
N ALA A 95 -0.52 14.79 6.96
CA ALA A 95 -0.58 16.05 6.22
C ALA A 95 -1.91 16.79 6.45
N ARG A 96 -1.82 18.06 6.85
CA ARG A 96 -2.98 18.96 7.05
C ARG A 96 -3.69 19.25 5.74
N ASN A 97 -2.90 19.48 4.70
CA ASN A 97 -3.38 19.78 3.37
C ASN A 97 -2.51 19.05 2.36
N ILE A 98 -3.17 18.49 1.36
CA ILE A 98 -2.59 17.78 0.24
C ILE A 98 -3.24 18.37 -1.01
N GLY A 99 -2.42 18.80 -1.95
CA GLY A 99 -2.85 19.21 -3.27
C GLY A 99 -2.07 18.45 -4.33
N VAL A 100 -2.74 17.83 -5.29
CA VAL A 100 -2.09 17.13 -6.41
C VAL A 100 -2.62 17.70 -7.71
N THR A 101 -1.73 18.05 -8.62
CA THR A 101 -2.08 18.37 -10.01
C THR A 101 -1.49 17.29 -10.91
N ILE A 102 -2.35 16.64 -11.69
CA ILE A 102 -1.95 15.56 -12.61
C ILE A 102 -2.23 16.01 -14.04
N SER A 103 -1.18 16.00 -14.85
CA SER A 103 -1.24 16.35 -16.27
C SER A 103 -1.43 15.10 -17.14
N ALA A 104 -1.98 15.27 -18.33
CA ALA A 104 -2.23 14.18 -19.29
C ALA A 104 -0.95 13.45 -19.74
N ASP A 105 0.21 14.07 -19.60
CA ASP A 105 1.52 13.48 -19.92
C ASP A 105 2.09 12.60 -18.79
N GLY A 106 1.33 12.42 -17.70
CA GLY A 106 1.71 11.63 -16.53
C GLY A 106 2.50 12.39 -15.48
N THR A 107 2.62 13.72 -15.59
CA THR A 107 3.30 14.54 -14.57
C THR A 107 2.40 14.78 -13.36
N PHE A 108 2.89 14.41 -12.18
CA PHE A 108 2.31 14.64 -10.87
C PHE A 108 3.09 15.76 -10.18
N THR A 109 2.41 16.82 -9.77
CA THR A 109 2.94 17.84 -8.86
C THR A 109 2.14 17.81 -7.57
N THR A 110 2.80 17.44 -6.49
CA THR A 110 2.19 17.19 -5.20
C THR A 110 2.69 18.22 -4.19
N TYR A 111 1.77 19.01 -3.67
CA TYR A 111 1.95 19.95 -2.58
C TYR A 111 1.45 19.31 -1.28
N GLU A 112 2.23 19.43 -0.21
CA GLU A 112 1.89 18.86 1.09
C GLU A 112 2.28 19.82 2.21
N ASP A 113 1.43 19.90 3.22
CA ASP A 113 1.70 20.57 4.49
C ASP A 113 1.68 19.53 5.61
N PHE A 114 2.86 19.00 5.96
CA PHE A 114 2.98 17.95 6.96
C PHE A 114 2.80 18.44 8.40
N ARG A 115 2.43 17.53 9.29
CA ARG A 115 2.30 17.71 10.74
C ARG A 115 2.99 16.56 11.47
N LEU A 116 3.52 16.82 12.67
CA LEU A 116 4.14 15.77 13.50
C LEU A 116 3.06 14.93 14.19
N SER A 117 1.89 15.52 14.45
CA SER A 117 0.71 14.80 14.96
C SER A 117 -0.58 15.43 14.46
N GLU A 118 -1.66 14.65 14.46
CA GLU A 118 -2.96 15.05 13.91
C GLU A 118 -3.51 16.34 14.53
N ASN A 119 -3.35 16.53 15.84
CA ASN A 119 -3.93 17.66 16.58
C ASN A 119 -2.97 18.85 16.71
N GLU A 120 -1.88 18.86 15.97
CA GLU A 120 -0.86 19.90 16.07
C GLU A 120 -1.22 21.13 15.20
N GLU A 121 -1.50 22.26 15.85
CA GLU A 121 -1.63 23.58 15.20
C GLU A 121 -0.26 24.28 14.99
N GLY A 122 0.82 23.50 15.03
CA GLY A 122 2.21 23.96 15.00
C GLY A 122 2.68 24.44 13.62
N GLU A 123 4.01 24.52 13.46
CA GLU A 123 4.65 25.06 12.26
C GLU A 123 4.21 24.31 10.99
N HIS A 124 4.00 25.06 9.89
CA HIS A 124 3.70 24.48 8.58
C HIS A 124 4.96 23.86 7.98
N LEU A 125 4.89 22.58 7.63
CA LEU A 125 5.99 21.82 7.02
C LEU A 125 5.66 21.57 5.55
N ILE A 126 5.87 22.59 4.75
CA ILE A 126 5.43 22.62 3.35
C ILE A 126 6.50 22.01 2.44
N HIS A 127 6.07 21.04 1.64
CA HIS A 127 6.88 20.42 0.59
C HIS A 127 6.14 20.43 -0.74
N THR A 128 6.90 20.41 -1.83
CA THR A 128 6.37 20.20 -3.17
C THR A 128 7.29 19.25 -3.91
N TYR A 129 6.71 18.19 -4.44
CA TYR A 129 7.41 17.13 -5.16
C TYR A 129 6.88 17.04 -6.58
N THR A 130 7.75 16.70 -7.52
CA THR A 130 7.32 16.41 -8.89
C THR A 130 7.88 15.08 -9.39
N ALA A 131 7.00 14.25 -9.95
CA ALA A 131 7.37 13.02 -10.65
C ALA A 131 6.58 12.90 -11.95
N ARG A 132 7.10 12.12 -12.88
CA ARG A 132 6.41 11.79 -14.12
C ARG A 132 6.31 10.29 -14.28
N VAL A 133 5.09 9.77 -14.34
CA VAL A 133 4.82 8.35 -14.61
C VAL A 133 5.20 8.03 -16.05
N THR A 134 6.04 7.01 -16.22
CA THR A 134 6.49 6.54 -17.54
C THR A 134 5.93 5.18 -17.90
N ASP A 135 5.52 4.39 -16.89
CA ASP A 135 4.88 3.09 -17.09
C ASP A 135 3.80 2.86 -16.03
N LEU A 136 2.57 2.63 -16.51
CA LEU A 136 1.36 2.46 -15.71
C LEU A 136 0.68 1.16 -16.14
N VAL A 137 0.14 0.42 -15.18
CA VAL A 137 -0.68 -0.77 -15.43
C VAL A 137 -2.04 -0.60 -14.79
N GLU A 138 -3.10 -0.90 -15.52
CA GLU A 138 -4.43 -1.13 -14.98
C GLU A 138 -4.59 -2.63 -14.72
N TYR A 139 -4.52 -3.04 -13.46
CA TYR A 139 -4.55 -4.47 -13.08
C TYR A 139 -5.95 -4.98 -12.78
N ALA A 140 -6.89 -4.06 -12.51
CA ALA A 140 -8.33 -4.28 -12.40
C ALA A 140 -9.04 -2.98 -12.78
N PRO A 141 -10.36 -2.98 -13.09
CA PRO A 141 -11.07 -1.77 -13.49
C PRO A 141 -10.86 -0.61 -12.51
N ASN A 142 -10.36 0.51 -13.02
CA ASN A 142 -10.02 1.72 -12.26
C ASN A 142 -8.93 1.56 -11.18
N HIS A 143 -8.20 0.43 -11.17
CA HIS A 143 -7.15 0.12 -10.22
C HIS A 143 -5.80 0.10 -10.92
N TYR A 144 -4.90 1.00 -10.50
CA TYR A 144 -3.67 1.27 -11.20
C TYR A 144 -2.44 1.05 -10.31
N LEU A 145 -1.39 0.51 -10.91
CA LEU A 145 -0.07 0.37 -10.31
C LEU A 145 0.95 1.06 -11.20
N ILE A 146 1.78 1.92 -10.60
CA ILE A 146 2.85 2.63 -11.30
C ILE A 146 4.11 1.75 -11.27
N ARG A 147 4.53 1.26 -12.43
CA ARG A 147 5.72 0.41 -12.55
C ARG A 147 6.99 1.24 -12.61
N GLU A 148 6.95 2.35 -13.34
CA GLU A 148 8.09 3.24 -13.54
C GLU A 148 7.67 4.70 -13.51
N ALA A 149 8.56 5.53 -12.96
CA ALA A 149 8.42 6.97 -12.95
C ALA A 149 9.80 7.64 -12.83
N GLU A 150 9.87 8.88 -13.32
CA GLU A 150 11.02 9.77 -13.22
C GLU A 150 10.75 10.84 -12.16
N GLY A 151 11.81 11.38 -11.54
CA GLY A 151 11.70 12.46 -10.55
C GLY A 151 11.54 11.99 -9.11
N GLU A 152 10.82 12.77 -8.30
CA GLU A 152 10.70 12.57 -6.86
C GLU A 152 9.54 11.64 -6.51
N TYR A 153 9.84 10.39 -6.15
CA TYR A 153 8.84 9.36 -5.86
C TYR A 153 7.79 9.74 -4.80
N SER A 154 8.13 10.66 -3.88
CA SER A 154 7.18 11.22 -2.91
C SER A 154 5.96 11.88 -3.57
N ALA A 155 6.09 12.39 -4.80
CA ALA A 155 4.97 12.96 -5.54
C ALA A 155 3.88 11.94 -5.85
N LEU A 156 4.21 10.65 -5.90
CA LEU A 156 3.29 9.55 -6.24
C LEU A 156 2.57 8.98 -5.02
N LEU A 157 2.91 9.43 -3.81
CA LEU A 157 2.32 8.98 -2.55
C LEU A 157 1.88 10.17 -1.71
N PRO A 158 0.92 10.96 -2.23
CA PRO A 158 0.53 12.22 -1.61
C PRO A 158 -0.07 11.99 -0.22
N GLY A 159 0.29 12.84 0.73
CA GLY A 159 -0.06 12.77 2.14
C GLY A 159 0.80 11.83 2.99
N MET A 160 1.91 11.33 2.46
CA MET A 160 2.72 10.32 3.13
C MET A 160 4.18 10.73 3.25
N THR A 161 4.73 10.66 4.46
CA THR A 161 6.16 10.87 4.72
C THR A 161 6.76 9.69 5.51
N GLY A 162 8.07 9.73 5.72
CA GLY A 162 8.79 8.66 6.43
C GLY A 162 8.75 7.31 5.71
N LEU A 163 8.52 7.33 4.39
CA LEU A 163 8.48 6.14 3.55
C LEU A 163 9.88 5.53 3.49
N GLY A 164 10.07 4.45 4.23
CA GLY A 164 11.28 3.65 4.20
C GLY A 164 11.19 2.50 3.20
N GLY A 165 12.33 1.89 2.90
CA GLY A 165 12.40 0.68 2.09
C GLY A 165 12.08 0.90 0.62
N ARG A 166 11.72 -0.20 -0.06
CA ARG A 166 11.34 -0.20 -1.48
C ARG A 166 9.83 -0.34 -1.55
N ILE A 167 9.17 0.50 -2.34
CA ILE A 167 7.71 0.55 -2.43
C ILE A 167 7.28 0.61 -3.89
N ALA A 168 6.08 0.12 -4.17
CA ALA A 168 5.40 0.28 -5.45
C ALA A 168 4.15 1.14 -5.23
N PRO A 169 4.06 2.35 -5.79
CA PRO A 169 2.91 3.21 -5.67
C PRO A 169 1.80 2.81 -6.65
N GLY A 170 0.57 3.15 -6.29
CA GLY A 170 -0.60 2.97 -7.14
C GLY A 170 -1.75 3.85 -6.69
N PHE A 171 -2.85 3.77 -7.42
CA PHE A 171 -4.06 4.51 -7.09
C PHE A 171 -5.32 3.81 -7.59
N ILE A 172 -6.45 4.18 -6.99
CA ILE A 172 -7.78 3.77 -7.43
C ILE A 172 -8.61 5.01 -7.75
N LEU A 173 -9.36 4.96 -8.85
CA LEU A 173 -10.28 6.03 -9.27
C LEU A 173 -11.73 5.57 -9.12
N GLU A 174 -12.42 6.05 -8.10
CA GLU A 174 -13.80 5.66 -7.83
C GLU A 174 -14.59 6.84 -7.30
N GLY A 175 -15.80 7.06 -7.84
CA GLY A 175 -16.71 8.07 -7.32
C GLY A 175 -16.18 9.50 -7.34
N GLY A 176 -15.26 9.83 -8.27
CA GLY A 176 -14.60 11.14 -8.30
C GLY A 176 -13.52 11.32 -7.24
N GLN A 177 -13.02 10.21 -6.67
CA GLN A 177 -11.95 10.19 -5.67
C GLN A 177 -10.69 9.55 -6.24
N TYR A 178 -9.55 10.07 -5.82
CA TYR A 178 -8.23 9.51 -6.02
C TYR A 178 -7.78 8.88 -4.70
N LYS A 179 -7.73 7.55 -4.66
CA LYS A 179 -7.35 6.78 -3.48
C LYS A 179 -5.92 6.29 -3.65
N VAL A 180 -5.02 6.72 -2.77
CA VAL A 180 -3.61 6.33 -2.77
C VAL A 180 -3.46 4.92 -2.19
N VAL A 181 -2.81 4.04 -2.94
CA VAL A 181 -2.43 2.69 -2.50
C VAL A 181 -0.95 2.46 -2.70
N MET A 182 -0.37 1.53 -1.94
CA MET A 182 1.00 1.11 -2.15
C MET A 182 1.21 -0.35 -1.75
N TRP A 183 2.29 -0.93 -2.26
CA TRP A 183 2.81 -2.22 -1.83
C TRP A 183 4.25 -2.08 -1.37
N GLY A 184 4.59 -2.79 -0.29
CA GLY A 184 5.98 -2.92 0.15
C GLY A 184 6.70 -3.97 -0.69
N ASN A 185 7.89 -3.62 -1.18
CA ASN A 185 8.79 -4.55 -1.85
C ASN A 185 9.82 -5.09 -0.84
N PRO A 186 10.37 -6.30 -1.08
CA PRO A 186 11.49 -6.79 -0.30
C PRO A 186 12.66 -5.80 -0.29
N ALA A 187 13.29 -5.66 0.88
CA ALA A 187 14.45 -4.79 1.06
C ALA A 187 15.64 -5.25 0.21
N ASP A 188 15.84 -6.58 0.11
CA ASP A 188 16.79 -7.18 -0.82
C ASP A 188 16.19 -7.23 -2.23
N PRO A 189 16.75 -6.51 -3.21
CA PRO A 189 16.25 -6.51 -4.59
C PRO A 189 16.39 -7.86 -5.29
N ALA A 190 17.19 -8.80 -4.76
CA ALA A 190 17.27 -10.17 -5.28
C ALA A 190 16.06 -11.03 -4.92
N VAL A 191 15.28 -10.63 -3.92
CA VAL A 191 14.04 -11.30 -3.53
C VAL A 191 12.90 -10.76 -4.40
N GLU A 192 12.21 -11.67 -5.08
CA GLU A 192 11.08 -11.33 -5.94
C GLU A 192 9.93 -10.70 -5.13
N ALA A 193 9.48 -9.51 -5.54
CA ALA A 193 8.33 -8.87 -4.92
C ALA A 193 7.04 -9.58 -5.34
N LYS A 194 6.07 -9.59 -4.43
CA LYS A 194 4.74 -10.18 -4.62
C LYS A 194 3.67 -9.17 -4.27
N TYR A 195 2.62 -9.14 -5.07
CA TYR A 195 1.52 -8.20 -4.97
C TYR A 195 0.21 -8.98 -4.83
N ASN A 196 -0.55 -8.69 -3.79
CA ASN A 196 -1.96 -9.08 -3.75
C ASN A 196 -2.75 -8.02 -4.50
N LEU A 197 -3.15 -8.35 -5.73
CA LEU A 197 -3.88 -7.48 -6.65
C LEU A 197 -5.35 -7.91 -6.83
N VAL A 198 -5.75 -8.98 -6.12
CA VAL A 198 -7.10 -9.56 -6.22
C VAL A 198 -7.97 -9.16 -5.02
N SER A 199 -7.36 -9.00 -3.84
CA SER A 199 -8.06 -8.51 -2.66
C SER A 199 -8.15 -6.98 -2.66
N GLU A 200 -9.10 -6.43 -1.89
CA GLU A 200 -9.18 -4.99 -1.68
C GLU A 200 -7.85 -4.44 -1.11
N PRO A 201 -7.22 -3.47 -1.79
CA PRO A 201 -5.95 -2.91 -1.33
C PRO A 201 -6.17 -1.95 -0.15
N ASN A 202 -5.12 -1.81 0.66
CA ASN A 202 -5.14 -0.82 1.74
C ASN A 202 -5.03 0.59 1.17
N VAL A 203 -6.05 1.42 1.43
CA VAL A 203 -6.08 2.83 1.03
C VAL A 203 -5.46 3.68 2.14
N PHE A 204 -4.43 4.45 1.81
CA PHE A 204 -3.69 5.27 2.77
C PHE A 204 -4.20 6.71 2.84
N VAL A 205 -4.60 7.26 1.69
CA VAL A 205 -5.08 8.63 1.54
C VAL A 205 -6.19 8.63 0.50
N THR A 206 -7.22 9.44 0.71
CA THR A 206 -8.27 9.70 -0.29
C THR A 206 -8.31 11.19 -0.56
N LEU A 207 -8.24 11.56 -1.83
CA LEU A 207 -8.33 12.93 -2.31
C LEU A 207 -9.56 13.08 -3.19
N ASP A 208 -10.24 14.21 -3.09
CA ASP A 208 -11.40 14.53 -3.90
C ASP A 208 -11.00 15.42 -5.08
N LYS A 209 -11.65 15.19 -6.23
CA LYS A 209 -11.44 16.03 -7.42
C LYS A 209 -12.02 17.42 -7.17
N VAL A 210 -11.24 18.46 -7.48
CA VAL A 210 -11.66 19.87 -7.29
C VAL A 210 -11.90 20.61 -8.60
N GLU A 211 -11.27 20.17 -9.69
CA GLU A 211 -11.42 20.72 -11.04
C GLU A 211 -11.30 19.63 -12.11
#